data_AF-M5SKY9-F1
#
_entry.id   AF-M5SKY9-F1
#
_cell.length_a   1.000
_cell.length_b   1.000
_cell.length_c   1.000
_cell.angle_alpha   90.00
_cell.angle_beta   90.00
_cell.angle_gamma   90.00
#
_symmetry.space_group_name_H-M   'P 1'
#
loop_
_entity.id
_entity.type
_entity.pdbx_description
1 polymer ?
#
loop_
_entity_poly.entity_id
_entity_poly.type
_entity_poly.pdbx_seq_one_letter_code
_entity_poly.pdbx_strand_id
1 'polypeptide(L)'
;MSAMLCVELDGPYHEGQLKKDNDREAFLRRKGWDIIRFTNEDVLADPESVAIAIAHHLSLQYEYKKRSGGLSSVTDRRRLDREEQQRPRE
;
A
#
# COMPACT_ATOMS: atom_id res chain seq x y z
N MET A 1 1.01 11.81 -17.38
CA MET A 1 -0.26 11.07 -17.24
C MET A 1 -0.26 10.43 -15.86
N SER A 2 -1.32 10.57 -15.09
CA SER A 2 -1.44 9.90 -13.80
C SER A 2 -2.01 8.51 -14.02
N ALA A 3 -1.33 7.46 -13.57
CA ALA A 3 -1.85 6.10 -13.63
C ALA A 3 -2.82 5.86 -12.46
N MET A 4 -3.98 5.29 -12.75
CA MET A 4 -5.01 4.96 -11.76
C MET A 4 -4.87 3.48 -11.38
N LEU A 5 -3.99 3.19 -10.42
CA LEU A 5 -3.71 1.83 -9.96
C LEU A 5 -4.12 1.65 -8.49
N CYS A 6 -4.89 0.61 -8.23
CA CYS A 6 -5.20 0.10 -6.90
C CYS A 6 -4.35 -1.14 -6.62
N VAL A 7 -3.70 -1.16 -5.45
CA VAL A 7 -2.92 -2.31 -4.98
C VAL A 7 -3.60 -2.84 -3.73
N GLU A 8 -4.04 -4.10 -3.76
CA GLU A 8 -4.68 -4.77 -2.64
C GLU A 8 -3.75 -5.83 -2.04
N LEU A 9 -3.84 -6.02 -0.72
CA LEU A 9 -3.14 -7.09 -0.01
C LEU A 9 -4.18 -8.09 0.47
N ASP A 10 -4.12 -9.31 -0.08
CA ASP A 10 -5.01 -10.40 0.29
C ASP A 10 -4.37 -11.23 1.41
N GLY A 11 -5.10 -11.40 2.51
CA GLY A 11 -4.73 -12.29 3.60
C GLY A 11 -5.60 -13.55 3.61
N PRO A 12 -5.26 -14.60 4.37
CA PRO A 12 -6.05 -15.84 4.43
C PRO A 12 -7.49 -15.67 4.96
N TYR A 13 -7.90 -14.46 5.36
CA TYR A 13 -9.24 -14.13 5.84
C TYR A 13 -10.15 -13.51 4.75
N HIS A 14 -10.33 -14.20 3.61
CA HIS A 14 -11.34 -13.83 2.60
C HIS A 14 -12.53 -14.81 2.49
N GLU A 15 -12.69 -15.73 3.45
CA GLU A 15 -13.84 -16.64 3.50
C GLU A 15 -15.11 -15.88 3.94
N GLY A 16 -15.79 -15.25 2.99
CA GLY A 16 -17.13 -14.67 3.18
C GLY A 16 -17.41 -13.33 2.48
N GLN A 17 -16.41 -12.70 1.85
CA GLN A 17 -16.57 -11.36 1.24
C GLN A 17 -16.61 -11.32 -0.29
N LEU A 18 -16.65 -12.49 -0.95
CA LEU A 18 -16.60 -12.62 -2.42
C LEU A 18 -17.55 -11.67 -3.17
N LYS A 19 -18.78 -11.48 -2.67
CA LYS A 19 -19.74 -10.57 -3.30
C LYS A 19 -19.35 -9.09 -3.16
N LYS A 20 -18.90 -8.68 -1.98
CA LYS A 20 -18.49 -7.29 -1.73
C LYS A 20 -17.20 -6.94 -2.47
N ASP A 21 -16.29 -7.90 -2.58
CA ASP A 21 -15.04 -7.74 -3.33
C ASP A 21 -15.30 -7.61 -4.82
N ASN A 22 -16.21 -8.42 -5.38
CA ASN A 22 -16.63 -8.31 -6.77
C ASN A 22 -17.33 -6.96 -7.06
N ASP A 23 -18.21 -6.50 -6.18
CA ASP A 23 -18.92 -5.21 -6.35
C ASP A 23 -17.93 -4.03 -6.33
N ARG A 24 -16.92 -4.10 -5.45
CA ARG A 24 -15.85 -3.10 -5.30
C ARG A 24 -14.90 -3.09 -6.49
N GLU A 25 -14.43 -4.26 -6.93
CA GLU A 25 -13.60 -4.40 -8.12
C GLU A 25 -14.32 -3.87 -9.36
N ALA A 26 -15.58 -4.26 -9.56
CA ALA A 26 -16.37 -3.79 -10.70
C ALA A 26 -16.55 -2.26 -10.67
N PHE A 27 -16.73 -1.65 -9.49
CA PHE A 27 -16.82 -0.20 -9.36
C PHE A 27 -15.51 0.51 -9.75
N LEU A 28 -14.37 0.04 -9.24
CA LEU A 28 -13.06 0.62 -9.53
C LEU A 28 -12.70 0.49 -11.01
N ARG A 29 -12.93 -0.69 -11.61
CA ARG A 29 -12.72 -0.90 -13.05
C ARG A 29 -13.57 0.02 -13.91
N ARG A 30 -14.85 0.22 -13.56
CA ARG A 30 -15.73 1.19 -14.25
C ARG A 30 -15.22 2.64 -14.15
N LYS A 31 -14.43 2.95 -13.13
CA LYS A 31 -13.80 4.27 -12.94
C LYS A 31 -12.44 4.40 -13.63
N GLY A 32 -12.01 3.37 -14.38
CA GLY A 32 -10.74 3.33 -15.08
C GLY A 32 -9.54 2.98 -14.19
N TRP A 33 -9.78 2.39 -13.02
CA TRP A 33 -8.70 1.88 -12.19
C TRP A 33 -8.31 0.46 -12.60
N ASP A 34 -7.01 0.24 -12.70
CA ASP A 34 -6.44 -1.10 -12.69
C ASP A 34 -6.27 -1.59 -11.25
N ILE A 35 -6.34 -2.90 -11.05
CA ILE A 35 -6.28 -3.53 -9.74
C ILE A 35 -5.29 -4.70 -9.82
N ILE A 36 -4.32 -4.70 -8.92
CA ILE A 36 -3.38 -5.81 -8.72
C ILE A 36 -3.41 -6.22 -7.23
N ARG A 37 -3.23 -7.51 -6.98
CA ARG A 37 -3.30 -8.11 -5.63
C ARG A 37 -2.01 -8.83 -5.30
N PHE A 38 -1.57 -8.70 -4.06
CA PHE A 38 -0.42 -9.45 -3.51
C PHE A 38 -0.86 -10.15 -2.24
N THR A 39 -0.30 -11.32 -1.95
CA THR A 39 -0.53 -11.94 -0.65
C THR A 39 0.29 -11.24 0.43
N ASN A 40 -0.14 -11.35 1.69
CA ASN A 40 0.66 -10.89 2.81
C ASN A 40 2.04 -11.56 2.82
N GLU A 41 2.09 -12.84 2.48
CA GLU A 41 3.31 -13.64 2.39
C GLU A 41 4.27 -13.08 1.33
N ASP A 42 3.78 -12.68 0.15
CA ASP A 42 4.60 -12.07 -0.90
C ASP A 42 5.28 -10.78 -0.40
N VAL A 43 4.52 -9.92 0.28
CA VAL A 43 5.04 -8.64 0.80
C VAL A 43 6.03 -8.86 1.94
N LEU A 44 5.75 -9.82 2.82
CA LEU A 44 6.61 -10.11 3.98
C LEU A 44 7.90 -10.82 3.57
N ALA A 45 7.84 -11.69 2.55
CA ALA A 45 8.99 -12.42 2.05
C ALA A 45 9.92 -11.52 1.23
N ASP A 46 9.36 -10.72 0.31
CA ASP A 46 10.14 -9.86 -0.56
C ASP A 46 9.36 -8.59 -0.99
N PRO A 47 9.44 -7.51 -0.20
CA PRO A 47 8.78 -6.26 -0.54
C PRO A 47 9.39 -5.56 -1.76
N GLU A 48 10.63 -5.87 -2.13
CA GLU A 48 11.28 -5.29 -3.32
C GLU A 48 10.68 -5.88 -4.60
N SER A 49 10.50 -7.20 -4.65
CA SER A 49 9.82 -7.88 -5.76
C SER A 49 8.39 -7.33 -5.98
N VAL A 50 7.66 -7.06 -4.91
CA VAL A 50 6.32 -6.41 -4.99
C VAL A 50 6.43 -5.01 -5.60
N ALA A 51 7.40 -4.21 -5.17
CA ALA A 51 7.60 -2.87 -5.71
C ALA A 51 8.00 -2.87 -7.20
N ILE A 52 8.84 -3.83 -7.61
CA ILE A 52 9.20 -4.06 -9.02
C ILE A 52 7.96 -4.43 -9.83
N ALA A 53 7.11 -5.33 -9.33
CA ALA A 53 5.88 -5.73 -10.01
C ALA A 53 4.92 -4.54 -10.22
N ILE A 54 4.77 -3.68 -9.20
CA ILE A 54 3.98 -2.44 -9.31
C ILE A 54 4.59 -1.51 -10.37
N ALA A 55 5.90 -1.29 -10.35
CA ALA A 55 6.57 -0.43 -11.31
C ALA A 55 6.41 -0.96 -12.75
N HIS A 56 6.61 -2.25 -12.94
CA HIS A 56 6.45 -2.92 -14.24
C HIS A 56 5.02 -2.79 -14.76
N HIS A 57 4.01 -2.94 -13.90
CA HIS A 57 2.60 -2.74 -14.28
C HIS A 57 2.34 -1.32 -14.79
N LEU A 58 3.02 -0.33 -14.23
CA LEU A 58 2.96 1.06 -14.65
C LEU A 58 3.90 1.40 -15.81
N SER A 59 4.60 0.41 -16.38
CA SER A 59 5.66 0.61 -17.39
C SER A 59 6.76 1.58 -16.91
N LEU A 60 7.03 1.57 -15.60
CA LEU A 60 8.07 2.37 -14.96
C LEU A 60 9.29 1.49 -14.67
N GLN A 61 10.46 2.12 -14.72
CA GLN A 61 11.69 1.50 -14.23
C GLN A 61 11.73 1.64 -12.70
N TYR A 62 11.87 0.52 -12.00
CA TYR A 62 12.06 0.54 -10.55
C TYR A 62 13.50 0.93 -10.21
N GLU A 63 13.65 1.88 -9.30
CA GLU A 63 14.94 2.23 -8.71
C GLU A 63 14.73 2.37 -7.20
N TYR A 64 15.41 1.52 -6.42
CA TYR A 64 15.39 1.65 -4.97
C TYR A 64 16.11 2.93 -4.55
N LYS A 65 15.32 3.91 -4.08
CA LYS A 65 15.86 5.13 -3.45
C LYS A 65 15.50 5.12 -1.98
N LYS A 66 16.51 4.91 -1.13
CA LYS A 66 16.37 5.14 0.30
C LYS A 66 15.95 6.59 0.50
N ARG A 67 14.70 6.79 0.93
CA ARG A 67 14.24 8.13 1.32
C ARG A 67 15.13 8.60 2.46
N SER A 68 15.79 9.74 2.28
CA SER A 68 16.34 10.50 3.40
C SER A 68 15.16 10.76 4.34
N GLY A 69 15.15 10.11 5.50
CA GLY A 69 13.99 10.01 6.39
C GLY A 69 13.26 11.35 6.52
N GLY A 70 12.01 11.37 6.08
CA GLY A 70 11.11 12.51 6.21
C GLY A 70 9.88 12.09 7.00
N LEU A 71 9.36 13.01 7.82
CA LEU A 71 8.29 12.89 8.84
C LEU A 71 6.97 12.19 8.43
N SER A 72 6.86 11.69 7.21
CA SER A 72 5.61 11.15 6.67
C SER A 72 5.44 9.64 6.81
N SER A 73 6.39 8.93 7.45
CA SER A 73 6.16 7.52 7.78
C SER A 73 5.18 7.40 8.95
N VAL A 74 4.34 6.36 8.93
CA VAL A 74 3.47 6.01 10.07
C VAL A 74 4.30 5.83 11.35
N THR A 75 5.54 5.38 11.20
CA THR A 75 6.51 5.22 12.29
C THR A 75 6.93 6.56 12.89
N ASP A 76 7.15 7.59 12.04
CA ASP A 76 7.47 8.95 12.48
C ASP A 76 6.27 9.62 13.16
N ARG A 77 5.05 9.44 12.63
CA ARG A 77 3.83 9.95 13.28
C ARG A 77 3.64 9.35 14.67
N ARG A 78 3.77 8.03 14.81
CA ARG A 78 3.66 7.35 16.11
C ARG A 78 4.72 7.80 17.11
N ARG A 79 5.89 8.21 16.63
CA ARG A 79 6.96 8.76 17.47
C ARG A 79 6.59 10.16 17.97
N LEU A 80 6.13 11.04 17.07
CA LEU A 80 5.70 12.40 17.43
C LEU A 80 4.53 12.39 18.42
N ASP A 81 3.55 11.50 18.21
CA ASP A 81 2.41 11.36 19.13
C ASP A 81 2.88 10.95 20.55
N ARG A 82 3.89 10.09 20.65
CA ARG A 82 4.49 9.71 21.95
C ARG A 82 5.28 10.85 22.59
N GLU A 83 6.06 11.57 21.80
CA GLU A 83 6.86 12.71 22.27
C GLU A 83 5.97 13.88 22.72
N GLU A 84 4.81 14.10 22.08
CA GLU A 84 3.83 15.10 22.48
C GLU A 84 3.08 14.73 23.76
N GLN A 85 2.76 13.45 23.97
CA GLN A 85 2.14 12.95 25.20
C GLN A 85 3.07 13.01 26.42
N GLN A 86 4.39 13.05 26.20
CA GLN A 86 5.40 13.11 27.25
C GLN A 86 5.88 14.54 27.56
N ARG A 87 5.41 15.56 26.83
CA ARG A 87 5.72 16.95 27.15
C ARG A 87 4.96 17.37 28.41
N PRO A 88 5.65 17.86 29.46
CA PRO A 88 4.99 18.37 30.64
C PRO A 88 4.15 19.59 30.25
N ARG A 89 2.90 19.62 30.70
CA ARG A 89 2.04 20.78 30.53
C ARG A 89 2.51 21.85 31.53
N GLU A 90 3.06 22.94 31.00
CA GLU A 90 3.26 24.19 31.76
C GLU A 90 1.93 24.81 32.19
#